data_AF-A0A545B669-F1
#
_entry.id   AF-A0A545B669-F1
#
_cell.length_a   1.000
_cell.length_b   1.000
_cell.length_c   1.000
_cell.angle_alpha   90.00
_cell.angle_beta   90.00
_cell.angle_gamma   90.00
#
_symmetry.space_group_name_H-M   'P 1'
#
loop_
_entity.id
_entity.type
_entity.pdbx_description
1 polymer ?
#
loop_
_entity_poly.entity_id
_entity_poly.type
_entity_poly.pdbx_seq_one_letter_code
_entity_poly.pdbx_strand_id
1 'polypeptide(L)'
;MAGTKSAAKRIVPAIQVARLRHLSRPYQRAAAILWSSRPASSLPRKGRLKYTTCMNIQPTLPDDILQAFNVSVPVLVDTTKIANIWKVIRPDGHPAALKVYHQQNMKNERPGLAFLSALDGCAAARVLKVTKGEVLLEWLNGPSLGDLTRQGRDIEASAILACVANKIHSEDRDIKAELPHISQWLQPLFDLQLSHHVSAQSRCDMLYCQNVARRLLASQTQVRPLHGDLHHDNIRLGARGYCAFDAKGVLGEKTYELANAFRNPKGASRIVQSPDRVDYLAKTWSHVFGVEQVRLLEWAMVKIALSISWRSGGQLEDDPDLSFLSMFRAITLKNH
;
A
#
# COMPACT_ATOMS: atom_id res chain seq x y z
N MET A 1 38.19 -45.87 7.34
CA MET A 1 36.74 -46.17 7.38
C MET A 1 36.07 -45.16 8.30
N ALA A 2 35.05 -44.47 7.76
CA ALA A 2 33.86 -43.86 8.37
C ALA A 2 33.95 -43.39 9.85
N GLY A 3 33.71 -42.15 10.26
CA GLY A 3 32.93 -41.05 9.70
C GLY A 3 31.55 -40.98 10.34
N THR A 4 31.25 -39.96 11.15
CA THR A 4 29.92 -39.28 11.20
C THR A 4 29.99 -37.99 12.01
N LYS A 5 29.39 -36.95 11.42
CA LYS A 5 29.35 -35.55 11.86
C LYS A 5 28.29 -35.34 12.94
N SER A 6 28.62 -34.57 13.97
CA SER A 6 27.68 -34.05 14.97
C SER A 6 26.97 -32.81 14.42
N ALA A 7 25.64 -32.86 14.31
CA ALA A 7 24.79 -31.72 13.98
C ALA A 7 23.88 -31.43 15.18
N ALA A 8 24.20 -30.38 15.93
CA ALA A 8 23.37 -29.85 17.00
C ALA A 8 22.15 -29.13 16.38
N LYS A 9 20.96 -29.74 16.52
CA LYS A 9 19.67 -29.11 16.23
C LYS A 9 19.33 -28.12 17.35
N ARG A 10 19.28 -26.82 17.02
CA ARG A 10 18.65 -25.80 17.88
C ARG A 10 17.13 -25.97 17.82
N ILE A 11 16.55 -26.17 19.00
CA ILE A 11 15.10 -26.21 19.26
C ILE A 11 14.63 -24.75 19.38
N VAL A 12 13.61 -24.37 18.62
CA VAL A 12 12.84 -23.12 18.81
C VAL A 12 11.44 -23.53 19.26
N PRO A 13 10.88 -22.98 20.35
CA PRO A 13 9.63 -23.47 20.93
C PRO A 13 8.41 -23.00 20.13
N ALA A 14 7.57 -23.97 19.80
CA ALA A 14 6.23 -23.77 19.25
C ALA A 14 5.27 -23.33 20.36
N ILE A 15 4.63 -22.17 20.18
CA ILE A 15 3.46 -21.77 20.97
C ILE A 15 2.26 -21.63 20.02
N GLN A 16 1.46 -22.71 20.03
CA GLN A 16 0.02 -22.83 19.79
C GLN A 16 -0.68 -21.88 18.80
N VAL A 17 -0.77 -22.34 17.55
CA VAL A 17 -1.95 -22.12 16.71
C VAL A 17 -2.97 -23.21 17.06
N ALA A 18 -3.88 -22.91 17.97
CA ALA A 18 -4.99 -23.82 18.29
C ALA A 18 -6.26 -23.02 18.62
N ARG A 19 -6.98 -22.59 17.56
CA ARG A 19 -8.46 -22.51 17.48
C ARG A 19 -8.88 -21.80 16.18
N LEU A 20 -8.74 -22.47 15.05
CA LEU A 20 -9.46 -22.16 13.81
C LEU A 20 -9.84 -23.45 13.07
N ARG A 21 -10.37 -24.43 13.80
CA ARG A 21 -11.11 -25.54 13.21
C ARG A 21 -12.58 -25.19 13.32
N HIS A 22 -13.13 -24.52 12.31
CA HIS A 22 -14.55 -24.58 11.90
C HIS A 22 -14.77 -23.58 10.74
N LEU A 23 -14.25 -23.88 9.55
CA LEU A 23 -14.74 -23.30 8.28
C LEU A 23 -14.64 -24.37 7.17
N SER A 24 -15.63 -24.38 6.29
CA SER A 24 -16.08 -25.47 5.41
C SER A 24 -15.19 -25.75 4.18
N ARG A 25 -15.48 -26.88 3.51
CA ARG A 25 -14.64 -27.64 2.57
C ARG A 25 -14.55 -27.24 1.06
N PRO A 26 -14.94 -26.06 0.52
CA PRO A 26 -14.84 -25.87 -0.94
C PRO A 26 -13.51 -25.31 -1.49
N TYR A 27 -12.44 -25.13 -0.69
CA TYR A 27 -11.18 -24.52 -1.15
C TYR A 27 -9.98 -25.48 -1.36
N GLN A 28 -10.23 -26.78 -1.58
CA GLN A 28 -9.15 -27.78 -1.77
C GLN A 28 -8.95 -28.29 -3.21
N ARG A 29 -9.62 -27.73 -4.23
CA ARG A 29 -9.45 -28.18 -5.63
C ARG A 29 -9.44 -27.04 -6.65
N ALA A 30 -8.33 -26.33 -6.75
CA ALA A 30 -8.02 -25.46 -7.90
C ALA A 30 -6.50 -25.22 -8.05
N ALA A 31 -5.69 -26.26 -7.89
CA ALA A 31 -4.26 -26.23 -8.15
C ALA A 31 -3.86 -27.47 -8.95
N ALA A 32 -4.17 -27.45 -10.24
CA ALA A 32 -3.58 -28.30 -11.26
C ALA A 32 -3.88 -27.66 -12.62
N ILE A 33 -2.94 -27.79 -13.57
CA ILE A 33 -3.06 -27.45 -15.01
C ILE A 33 -2.55 -26.04 -15.37
N LEU A 34 -1.22 -25.87 -15.47
CA LEU A 34 -0.49 -25.70 -16.76
C LEU A 34 0.88 -25.01 -16.57
N TRP A 35 1.94 -25.81 -16.68
CA TRP A 35 3.28 -25.37 -17.07
C TRP A 35 3.73 -26.22 -18.27
N SER A 36 3.79 -25.60 -19.45
CA SER A 36 4.64 -25.96 -20.62
C SER A 36 4.05 -25.20 -21.82
N SER A 37 4.74 -24.25 -22.45
CA SER A 37 5.65 -24.53 -23.57
C SER A 37 6.32 -23.23 -24.05
N ARG A 38 7.58 -23.29 -24.49
CA ARG A 38 8.21 -22.29 -25.41
C ARG A 38 8.22 -22.87 -26.85
N PRO A 39 8.75 -22.17 -27.87
CA PRO A 39 8.06 -21.18 -28.70
C PRO A 39 7.96 -21.65 -30.17
N ALA A 40 6.97 -21.16 -30.92
CA ALA A 40 6.90 -21.37 -32.37
C ALA A 40 7.12 -20.05 -33.12
N SER A 41 8.08 -20.12 -34.03
CA SER A 41 8.52 -19.12 -34.99
C SER A 41 7.54 -18.91 -36.14
N SER A 42 7.26 -17.66 -36.51
CA SER A 42 7.01 -17.26 -37.91
C SER A 42 6.95 -15.74 -38.04
N LEU A 43 7.89 -15.17 -38.82
CA LEU A 43 7.85 -13.80 -39.33
C LEU A 43 6.90 -13.69 -40.53
N PRO A 44 6.31 -12.50 -40.76
CA PRO A 44 6.34 -11.94 -42.10
C PRO A 44 6.93 -10.52 -42.15
N ARG A 45 7.38 -10.16 -43.35
CA ARG A 45 8.28 -9.06 -43.70
C ARG A 45 7.58 -7.71 -43.93
N LYS A 46 8.34 -6.66 -43.58
CA LYS A 46 8.47 -5.31 -44.19
C LYS A 46 7.34 -4.29 -44.01
N GLY A 47 7.59 -3.35 -43.09
CA GLY A 47 7.32 -1.92 -43.27
C GLY A 47 8.54 -1.12 -42.79
N ARG A 48 9.15 -0.31 -43.65
CA ARG A 48 10.24 0.61 -43.28
C ARG A 48 9.65 1.72 -42.40
N LEU A 49 9.75 1.57 -41.08
CA LEU A 49 9.59 2.68 -40.13
C LEU A 49 10.98 3.25 -39.86
N LYS A 50 11.11 4.57 -40.04
CA LYS A 50 12.31 5.33 -39.72
C LYS A 50 12.58 5.15 -38.23
N TYR A 51 13.64 4.43 -37.89
CA TYR A 51 14.14 4.35 -36.52
C TYR A 51 14.73 5.71 -36.17
N THR A 52 13.95 6.56 -35.52
CA THR A 52 14.51 7.58 -34.65
C THR A 52 15.02 6.83 -33.44
N THR A 53 16.31 6.53 -33.39
CA THR A 53 16.97 5.92 -32.24
C THR A 53 16.94 6.95 -31.11
N CYS A 54 15.83 7.03 -30.37
CA CYS A 54 15.84 7.63 -29.05
C CYS A 54 16.74 6.73 -28.19
N MET A 55 17.99 7.15 -27.97
CA MET A 55 18.80 6.53 -26.94
C MET A 55 18.00 6.61 -25.63
N ASN A 56 17.56 5.46 -25.13
CA ASN A 56 17.03 5.35 -23.77
C ASN A 56 18.23 5.59 -22.83
N ILE A 57 18.55 6.85 -22.59
CA ILE A 57 19.52 7.23 -21.57
C ILE A 57 18.89 6.84 -20.25
N GLN A 58 19.32 5.72 -19.68
CA GLN A 58 18.96 5.38 -18.32
C GLN A 58 19.41 6.54 -17.43
N PRO A 59 18.56 7.04 -16.52
CA PRO A 59 18.97 8.09 -15.62
C PRO A 59 20.21 7.60 -14.88
N THR A 60 21.18 8.49 -14.69
CA THR A 60 22.33 8.29 -13.82
C THR A 60 22.11 9.06 -12.54
N LEU A 61 22.65 8.57 -11.42
CA LEU A 61 22.59 9.29 -10.16
C LEU A 61 23.77 10.30 -10.12
N PRO A 62 23.50 11.61 -9.99
CA PRO A 62 24.57 12.62 -9.92
C PRO A 62 25.58 12.39 -8.78
N ASP A 63 26.86 12.68 -9.06
CA ASP A 63 27.96 12.45 -8.11
C ASP A 63 27.87 13.32 -6.84
N ASP A 64 27.30 14.53 -6.96
CA ASP A 64 27.04 15.40 -5.82
C ASP A 64 26.04 14.79 -4.83
N ILE A 65 25.03 14.06 -5.33
CA ILE A 65 24.08 13.32 -4.48
C ILE A 65 24.79 12.13 -3.80
N LEU A 66 25.63 11.39 -4.54
CA LEU A 66 26.42 10.28 -3.97
C LEU A 66 27.31 10.78 -2.82
N GLN A 67 28.02 11.89 -3.03
CA GLN A 67 28.87 12.52 -2.02
C GLN A 67 28.06 13.07 -0.84
N ALA A 68 26.96 13.79 -1.10
CA ALA A 68 26.13 14.41 -0.07
C ALA A 68 25.53 13.36 0.89
N PHE A 69 25.16 12.19 0.38
CA PHE A 69 24.63 11.09 1.19
C PHE A 69 25.71 10.10 1.66
N ASN A 70 26.95 10.26 1.21
CA ASN A 70 28.06 9.33 1.43
C ASN A 70 27.67 7.88 1.08
N VAL A 71 27.16 7.69 -0.13
CA VAL A 71 26.68 6.39 -0.63
C VAL A 71 27.39 6.00 -1.92
N SER A 72 27.36 4.72 -2.27
CA SER A 72 28.04 4.14 -3.43
C SER A 72 27.19 3.08 -4.14
N VAL A 73 27.65 2.63 -5.31
CA VAL A 73 27.04 1.53 -6.10
C VAL A 73 25.53 1.76 -6.36
N PRO A 74 25.14 2.90 -6.98
CA PRO A 74 23.74 3.16 -7.25
C PRO A 74 23.19 2.20 -8.31
N VAL A 75 22.08 1.55 -7.98
CA VAL A 75 21.29 0.72 -8.90
C VAL A 75 19.89 1.28 -8.97
N LEU A 76 19.44 1.68 -10.16
CA LEU A 76 18.06 2.13 -10.36
C LEU A 76 17.12 0.95 -10.13
N VAL A 77 16.18 1.13 -9.20
CA VAL A 77 15.18 0.12 -8.83
C VAL A 77 13.85 0.39 -9.53
N ASP A 78 13.44 1.66 -9.54
CA ASP A 78 12.16 2.06 -10.13
C ASP A 78 12.16 3.55 -10.50
N THR A 79 11.31 3.91 -11.46
CA THR A 79 11.04 5.30 -11.86
C THR A 79 9.54 5.54 -11.78
N THR A 80 9.14 6.33 -10.80
CA THR A 80 7.75 6.75 -10.62
C THR A 80 7.49 8.07 -11.35
N LYS A 81 6.23 8.54 -11.35
CA LYS A 81 5.88 9.86 -11.92
C LYS A 81 6.58 11.05 -11.25
N ILE A 82 7.07 10.88 -10.01
CA ILE A 82 7.55 11.99 -9.18
C ILE A 82 8.99 11.80 -8.68
N ALA A 83 9.54 10.59 -8.80
CA ALA A 83 10.85 10.26 -8.24
C ALA A 83 11.47 9.03 -8.88
N ASN A 84 12.80 9.01 -8.91
CA ASN A 84 13.62 7.83 -9.16
C ASN A 84 14.00 7.19 -7.82
N ILE A 85 13.91 5.86 -7.75
CA ILE A 85 14.24 5.08 -6.56
C ILE A 85 15.49 4.26 -6.85
N TRP A 86 16.51 4.46 -6.02
CA TRP A 86 17.81 3.82 -6.16
C TRP A 86 18.08 2.94 -4.97
N LYS A 87 18.68 1.78 -5.22
CA LYS A 87 19.38 1.01 -4.19
C LYS A 87 20.83 1.50 -4.16
N VAL A 88 21.30 1.88 -2.99
CA VAL A 88 22.67 2.37 -2.77
C VAL A 88 23.30 1.65 -1.59
N ILE A 89 24.62 1.67 -1.49
CA ILE A 89 25.40 1.10 -0.38
C ILE A 89 25.94 2.22 0.50
N ARG A 90 25.66 2.14 1.80
CA ARG A 90 26.16 3.07 2.82
C ARG A 90 27.61 2.71 3.23
N PRO A 91 28.33 3.59 3.95
CA PRO A 91 29.72 3.33 4.36
C PRO A 91 29.88 2.11 5.28
N ASP A 92 28.82 1.76 6.02
CA ASP A 92 28.76 0.56 6.86
C ASP A 92 28.50 -0.74 6.08
N GLY A 93 28.46 -0.68 4.74
CA GLY A 93 28.24 -1.82 3.85
C GLY A 93 26.77 -2.25 3.72
N HIS A 94 25.85 -1.62 4.45
CA HIS A 94 24.44 -1.97 4.38
C HIS A 94 23.70 -1.21 3.26
N PRO A 95 22.73 -1.85 2.59
CA PRO A 95 21.95 -1.20 1.54
C PRO A 95 20.97 -0.16 2.12
N ALA A 96 20.67 0.86 1.33
CA ALA A 96 19.64 1.87 1.58
C ALA A 96 18.83 2.17 0.30
N ALA A 97 17.61 2.65 0.47
CA ALA A 97 16.79 3.17 -0.61
C ALA A 97 16.96 4.68 -0.69
N LEU A 98 17.49 5.19 -1.79
CA LEU A 98 17.59 6.63 -2.06
C LEU A 98 16.48 7.03 -3.04
N LYS A 99 15.52 7.83 -2.57
CA LYS A 99 14.44 8.40 -3.38
C LYS A 99 14.86 9.81 -3.80
N VAL A 100 14.99 10.04 -5.11
CA VAL A 100 15.36 11.32 -5.71
C VAL A 100 14.16 11.87 -6.46
N TYR A 101 13.59 12.98 -5.97
CA TYR A 101 12.39 13.58 -6.56
C TYR A 101 12.72 14.37 -7.82
N HIS A 102 11.89 14.25 -8.86
CA HIS A 102 12.11 14.94 -10.14
C HIS A 102 12.00 16.46 -10.01
N GLN A 103 11.17 16.93 -9.09
CA GLN A 103 11.12 18.33 -8.69
C GLN A 103 11.79 18.46 -7.33
N GLN A 104 12.64 19.48 -7.13
CA GLN A 104 13.28 19.78 -5.84
C GLN A 104 12.28 20.32 -4.78
N ASN A 105 11.02 19.90 -4.85
CA ASN A 105 10.02 20.13 -3.83
C ASN A 105 9.31 18.79 -3.53
N MET A 106 9.58 18.25 -2.34
CA MET A 106 8.88 17.06 -1.84
C MET A 106 7.38 17.29 -1.52
N LYS A 107 6.73 18.33 -2.10
CA LYS A 107 5.33 18.80 -1.91
C LYS A 107 4.54 18.00 -0.85
N ASN A 108 3.70 17.07 -1.31
CA ASN A 108 2.77 16.30 -0.48
C ASN A 108 3.43 15.12 0.26
N GLU A 109 4.74 14.96 0.17
CA GLU A 109 5.49 13.82 0.71
C GLU A 109 6.17 14.17 2.04
N ARG A 110 6.42 15.47 2.30
CA ARG A 110 7.01 15.93 3.57
C ARG A 110 6.24 15.47 4.82
N PRO A 111 4.90 15.55 4.88
CA PRO A 111 4.15 15.08 6.05
C PRO A 111 4.37 13.58 6.29
N GLY A 112 4.41 12.79 5.22
CA GLY A 112 4.71 11.36 5.27
C GLY A 112 6.10 11.05 5.79
N LEU A 113 7.11 11.80 5.37
CA LEU A 113 8.48 11.64 5.88
C LEU A 113 8.58 11.99 7.37
N ALA A 114 7.91 13.05 7.81
CA ALA A 114 7.88 13.42 9.22
C ALA A 114 7.17 12.35 10.08
N PHE A 115 6.06 11.79 9.58
CA PHE A 115 5.39 10.65 10.19
C PHE A 115 6.33 9.44 10.34
N LEU A 116 7.01 9.03 9.26
CA LEU A 116 7.96 7.91 9.29
C LEU A 116 9.16 8.17 10.22
N SER A 117 9.66 9.41 10.24
CA SER A 117 10.80 9.80 11.09
C SER A 117 10.43 9.70 12.57
N ALA A 118 9.21 10.08 12.95
CA ALA A 118 8.72 9.98 14.33
C ALA A 118 8.48 8.52 14.78
N LEU A 119 8.25 7.59 13.84
CA LEU A 119 8.17 6.16 14.14
C LEU A 119 9.55 5.53 14.39
N ASP A 120 10.63 6.12 13.88
CA ASP A 120 12.03 5.67 14.04
C ASP A 120 12.25 4.15 13.92
N GLY A 121 11.61 3.54 12.93
CA GLY A 121 11.75 2.10 12.70
C GLY A 121 10.75 1.21 13.43
N CYS A 122 9.81 1.78 14.19
CA CYS A 122 8.70 1.08 14.83
C CYS A 122 7.64 0.70 13.79
N ALA A 123 7.71 -0.55 13.31
CA ALA A 123 6.86 -1.09 12.24
C ALA A 123 6.83 -0.24 10.96
N ALA A 124 7.84 0.61 10.76
CA ALA A 124 8.03 1.47 9.61
C ALA A 124 9.51 1.48 9.20
N ALA A 125 9.80 1.84 7.94
CA ALA A 125 11.16 2.03 7.46
C ALA A 125 11.78 3.25 8.13
N ARG A 126 13.06 3.15 8.54
CA ARG A 126 13.77 4.31 9.11
C ARG A 126 14.08 5.34 8.04
N VAL A 127 13.85 6.60 8.38
CA VAL A 127 14.37 7.75 7.63
C VAL A 127 15.79 8.03 8.10
N LEU A 128 16.77 7.81 7.23
CA LEU A 128 18.19 7.93 7.57
C LEU A 128 18.72 9.33 7.35
N LYS A 129 18.31 9.98 6.25
CA LYS A 129 18.70 11.34 5.91
C LYS A 129 17.69 11.97 4.96
N VAL A 130 17.43 13.26 5.12
CA VAL A 130 16.53 14.06 4.27
C VAL A 130 17.26 15.33 3.83
N THR A 131 17.11 15.68 2.56
CA THR A 131 17.54 16.96 1.97
C THR A 131 16.34 17.62 1.28
N LYS A 132 16.56 18.64 0.42
CA LYS A 132 15.47 19.36 -0.25
C LYS A 132 14.76 18.50 -1.31
N GLY A 133 15.48 17.65 -2.03
CA GLY A 133 14.99 16.83 -3.15
C GLY A 133 15.22 15.33 -3.00
N GLU A 134 15.87 14.88 -1.93
CA GLU A 134 16.31 13.49 -1.78
C GLU A 134 16.06 12.96 -0.37
N VAL A 135 15.73 11.67 -0.29
CA VAL A 135 15.51 10.97 0.97
C VAL A 135 16.24 9.65 0.93
N LEU A 136 17.05 9.40 1.96
CA LEU A 136 17.67 8.11 2.20
C LEU A 136 16.87 7.37 3.27
N LEU A 137 16.36 6.19 2.91
CA LEU A 137 15.56 5.31 3.75
C LEU A 137 16.28 3.98 3.96
N GLU A 138 15.91 3.28 5.01
CA GLU A 138 16.26 1.87 5.18
C GLU A 138 15.82 1.02 3.98
N TRP A 139 16.70 0.11 3.54
CA TRP A 139 16.36 -0.86 2.52
C TRP A 139 15.65 -2.09 3.10
N LEU A 140 14.45 -2.39 2.61
CA LEU A 140 13.66 -3.56 3.00
C LEU A 140 13.83 -4.68 1.95
N ASN A 141 14.56 -5.75 2.28
CA ASN A 141 14.95 -6.81 1.33
C ASN A 141 13.81 -7.75 0.93
N GLY A 142 12.90 -8.04 1.85
CA GLY A 142 11.97 -9.15 1.69
C GLY A 142 10.78 -8.83 0.78
N PRO A 143 9.87 -9.79 0.59
CA PRO A 143 8.66 -9.56 -0.18
C PRO A 143 7.78 -8.50 0.51
N SER A 144 6.98 -7.81 -0.31
CA SER A 144 5.84 -7.02 0.19
C SER A 144 4.71 -7.94 0.64
N LEU A 145 3.79 -7.44 1.46
CA LEU A 145 2.54 -8.17 1.73
C LEU A 145 1.71 -8.33 0.46
N GLY A 146 1.85 -7.41 -0.49
CA GLY A 146 1.24 -7.53 -1.82
C GLY A 146 1.74 -8.76 -2.58
N ASP A 147 3.03 -9.08 -2.48
CA ASP A 147 3.60 -10.27 -3.09
C ASP A 147 3.02 -11.54 -2.48
N LEU A 148 2.80 -11.55 -1.15
CA LEU A 148 2.14 -12.67 -0.48
C LEU A 148 0.70 -12.87 -0.97
N THR A 149 -0.10 -11.81 -1.04
CA THR A 149 -1.47 -11.89 -1.57
C THR A 149 -1.47 -12.41 -3.01
N ARG A 150 -0.59 -11.89 -3.88
CA ARG A 150 -0.47 -12.36 -5.28
C ARG A 150 -0.03 -13.82 -5.39
N GLN A 151 0.64 -14.36 -4.37
CA GLN A 151 1.02 -15.78 -4.25
C GLN A 151 -0.07 -16.65 -3.59
N GLY A 152 -1.28 -16.12 -3.35
CA GLY A 152 -2.38 -16.86 -2.73
C GLY A 152 -2.37 -16.88 -1.20
N ARG A 153 -1.51 -16.09 -0.56
CA ARG A 153 -1.36 -16.00 0.91
C ARG A 153 -2.05 -14.76 1.48
N ASP A 154 -3.21 -14.40 0.94
CA ASP A 154 -3.91 -13.15 1.27
C ASP A 154 -4.40 -13.09 2.73
N ILE A 155 -4.87 -14.21 3.28
CA ILE A 155 -5.26 -14.32 4.70
C ILE A 155 -4.09 -13.97 5.62
N GLU A 156 -2.90 -14.52 5.32
CA GLU A 156 -1.68 -14.25 6.08
C GLU A 156 -1.26 -12.78 5.93
N ALA A 157 -1.24 -12.28 4.68
CA ALA A 157 -0.89 -10.91 4.39
C ALA A 157 -1.79 -9.91 5.15
N SER A 158 -3.09 -10.19 5.18
CA SER A 158 -4.09 -9.35 5.84
C SER A 158 -3.94 -9.37 7.37
N ALA A 159 -3.58 -10.52 7.96
CA ALA A 159 -3.30 -10.61 9.39
C ALA A 159 -2.04 -9.81 9.76
N ILE A 160 -0.97 -9.92 8.96
CA ILE A 160 0.27 -9.18 9.19
C ILE A 160 0.02 -7.67 9.04
N LEU A 161 -0.78 -7.25 8.06
CA LEU A 161 -1.13 -5.84 7.84
C LEU A 161 -1.79 -5.23 9.09
N ALA A 162 -2.76 -5.93 9.69
CA ALA A 162 -3.41 -5.48 10.91
C ALA A 162 -2.44 -5.40 12.10
N CYS A 163 -1.52 -6.36 12.22
CA CYS A 163 -0.47 -6.32 13.23
C CYS A 163 0.49 -5.14 13.05
N VAL A 164 0.85 -4.80 11.81
CA VAL A 164 1.68 -3.63 11.49
C VAL A 164 0.93 -2.34 11.84
N ALA A 165 -0.33 -2.22 11.45
CA ALA A 165 -1.16 -1.07 11.82
C ALA A 165 -1.27 -0.91 13.34
N ASN A 166 -1.53 -1.98 14.09
CA ASN A 166 -1.56 -1.94 15.55
C ASN A 166 -0.23 -1.48 16.14
N LYS A 167 0.92 -1.96 15.63
CA LYS A 167 2.23 -1.54 16.12
C LYS A 167 2.49 -0.06 15.86
N ILE A 168 2.16 0.43 14.66
CA ILE A 168 2.24 1.87 14.32
C ILE A 168 1.43 2.70 15.34
N HIS A 169 0.26 2.19 15.75
CA HIS A 169 -0.70 2.89 16.63
C HIS A 169 -0.63 2.47 18.10
N SER A 170 0.40 1.72 18.52
CA SER A 170 0.49 1.14 19.86
C SER A 170 0.91 2.15 20.94
N GLU A 171 1.59 3.21 20.55
CA GLU A 171 2.05 4.28 21.42
C GLU A 171 1.56 5.61 20.86
N ASP A 172 1.07 6.48 21.73
CA ASP A 172 0.82 7.87 21.37
C ASP A 172 2.17 8.56 21.22
N ARG A 173 2.63 8.64 19.97
CA ARG A 173 3.86 9.34 19.61
C ARG A 173 3.54 10.80 19.36
N ASP A 174 4.29 11.68 20.02
CA ASP A 174 4.26 13.11 19.76
C ASP A 174 4.88 13.40 18.38
N ILE A 175 4.04 13.37 17.34
CA ILE A 175 4.43 13.72 15.99
C ILE A 175 4.32 15.24 15.87
N LYS A 176 5.45 15.93 16.08
CA LYS A 176 5.58 17.40 16.05
C LYS A 176 5.43 18.03 14.66
N ALA A 177 4.94 17.29 13.67
CA ALA A 177 4.81 17.73 12.30
C ALA A 177 3.39 18.22 12.02
N GLU A 178 3.27 19.32 11.28
CA GLU A 178 1.99 19.76 10.73
C GLU A 178 1.54 18.75 9.65
N LEU A 179 0.66 17.84 10.05
CA LEU A 179 0.04 16.90 9.12
C LEU A 179 -1.25 17.51 8.56
N PRO A 180 -1.49 17.42 7.23
CA PRO A 180 -2.75 17.85 6.65
C PRO A 180 -3.91 17.06 7.28
N HIS A 181 -5.00 17.75 7.57
CA HIS A 181 -6.19 17.10 8.10
C HIS A 181 -6.86 16.27 7.00
N ILE A 182 -7.45 15.13 7.36
CA ILE A 182 -8.13 14.24 6.42
C ILE A 182 -9.26 14.94 5.66
N SER A 183 -9.88 15.98 6.24
CA SER A 183 -10.86 16.82 5.54
C SER A 183 -10.27 17.53 4.31
N GLN A 184 -9.05 18.06 4.40
CA GLN A 184 -8.33 18.67 3.27
C GLN A 184 -8.00 17.60 2.21
N TRP A 185 -7.64 16.40 2.67
CA TRP A 185 -7.37 15.26 1.79
C TRP A 185 -8.59 14.80 1.01
N LEU A 186 -9.78 14.95 1.60
CA LEU A 186 -11.07 14.59 1.00
C LEU A 186 -11.65 15.69 0.10
N GLN A 187 -11.04 16.87 0.02
CA GLN A 187 -11.57 17.98 -0.78
C GLN A 187 -11.85 17.58 -2.25
N PRO A 188 -10.99 16.81 -2.95
CA PRO A 188 -11.29 16.38 -4.32
C PRO A 188 -12.54 15.50 -4.44
N LEU A 189 -12.93 14.79 -3.38
CA LEU A 189 -14.18 14.02 -3.35
C LEU A 189 -15.40 14.95 -3.26
N PHE A 190 -15.31 16.04 -2.49
CA PHE A 190 -16.40 17.00 -2.33
C PHE A 190 -16.57 17.91 -3.54
N ASP A 191 -15.48 18.24 -4.23
CA ASP A 191 -15.49 19.08 -5.43
C ASP A 191 -15.85 18.31 -6.72
N LEU A 192 -15.90 16.97 -6.63
CA LEU A 192 -16.18 16.11 -7.77
C LEU A 192 -17.56 16.39 -8.37
N GLN A 193 -17.58 16.81 -9.64
CA GLN A 193 -18.80 17.00 -10.41
C GLN A 193 -19.30 15.67 -10.97
N LEU A 194 -20.59 15.39 -10.83
CA LEU A 194 -21.17 14.13 -11.29
C LEU A 194 -21.67 14.27 -12.73
N SER A 195 -20.96 13.66 -13.67
CA SER A 195 -21.32 13.69 -15.09
C SER A 195 -22.59 12.90 -15.38
N HIS A 196 -23.39 13.36 -16.36
CA HIS A 196 -24.54 12.60 -16.87
C HIS A 196 -24.13 11.40 -17.74
N HIS A 197 -22.85 11.28 -18.12
CA HIS A 197 -22.33 10.19 -18.94
C HIS A 197 -22.11 8.88 -18.18
N VAL A 198 -22.07 8.93 -16.84
CA VAL A 198 -21.99 7.72 -16.01
C VAL A 198 -23.38 7.24 -15.61
N SER A 199 -23.49 5.94 -15.29
CA SER A 199 -24.76 5.32 -14.92
C SER A 199 -25.43 6.03 -13.74
N ALA A 200 -26.77 6.01 -13.69
CA ALA A 200 -27.51 6.57 -12.56
C ALA A 200 -27.08 5.92 -11.22
N GLN A 201 -26.80 4.62 -11.22
CA GLN A 201 -26.33 3.90 -10.04
C GLN A 201 -24.96 4.41 -9.57
N SER A 202 -23.99 4.57 -10.48
CA SER A 202 -22.66 5.10 -10.16
C SER A 202 -22.72 6.50 -9.55
N ARG A 203 -23.61 7.36 -10.07
CA ARG A 203 -23.86 8.70 -9.49
C ARG A 203 -24.45 8.62 -8.10
N CYS A 204 -25.46 7.76 -7.89
CA CYS A 204 -26.07 7.55 -6.58
C CYS A 204 -25.05 7.03 -5.56
N ASP A 205 -24.19 6.09 -5.95
CA ASP A 205 -23.16 5.55 -5.05
C ASP A 205 -22.09 6.59 -4.73
N MET A 206 -21.67 7.41 -5.70
CA MET A 206 -20.74 8.52 -5.43
C MET A 206 -21.35 9.58 -4.49
N LEU A 207 -22.62 9.98 -4.71
CA LEU A 207 -23.33 10.88 -3.80
C LEU A 207 -23.44 10.31 -2.39
N TYR A 208 -23.73 9.02 -2.28
CA TYR A 208 -23.77 8.31 -1.01
C TYR A 208 -22.41 8.38 -0.30
N CYS A 209 -21.31 8.15 -1.02
CA CYS A 209 -19.95 8.28 -0.48
C CYS A 209 -19.64 9.69 0.01
N GLN A 210 -20.02 10.74 -0.75
CA GLN A 210 -19.84 12.12 -0.33
C GLN A 210 -20.59 12.42 0.98
N ASN A 211 -21.82 11.92 1.13
CA ASN A 211 -22.61 12.11 2.35
C ASN A 211 -22.05 11.33 3.54
N VAL A 212 -21.63 10.08 3.32
CA VAL A 212 -20.94 9.27 4.33
C VAL A 212 -19.65 9.96 4.78
N ALA A 213 -18.84 10.49 3.86
CA ALA A 213 -17.63 11.23 4.19
C ALA A 213 -17.92 12.46 5.08
N ARG A 214 -18.95 13.25 4.78
CA ARG A 214 -19.36 14.39 5.62
C ARG A 214 -19.78 13.94 7.02
N ARG A 215 -20.59 12.89 7.14
CA ARG A 215 -21.02 12.33 8.43
C ARG A 215 -19.83 11.80 9.24
N LEU A 216 -18.92 11.08 8.60
CA LEU A 216 -17.71 10.55 9.26
C LEU A 216 -16.82 11.68 9.78
N LEU A 217 -16.56 12.71 8.96
CA LEU A 217 -15.82 13.91 9.36
C LEU A 217 -16.47 14.64 10.55
N ALA A 218 -17.79 14.77 10.57
CA ALA A 218 -18.52 15.42 11.66
C ALA A 218 -18.53 14.59 12.96
N SER A 219 -18.23 13.29 12.91
CA SER A 219 -18.32 12.35 14.03
C SER A 219 -17.00 11.63 14.33
N GLN A 220 -15.87 12.20 13.93
CA GLN A 220 -14.57 11.54 14.07
C GLN A 220 -14.23 11.24 15.53
N THR A 221 -13.63 10.08 15.76
CA THR A 221 -13.18 9.61 17.08
C THR A 221 -11.73 9.14 17.01
N GLN A 222 -10.96 9.27 18.09
CA GLN A 222 -9.56 8.83 18.10
C GLN A 222 -8.73 9.45 16.95
N VAL A 223 -8.93 10.75 16.69
CA VAL A 223 -8.16 11.50 15.68
C VAL A 223 -6.69 11.48 16.06
N ARG A 224 -5.82 11.05 15.13
CA ARG A 224 -4.39 10.86 15.34
C ARG A 224 -3.62 10.91 14.02
N PRO A 225 -2.29 11.07 14.06
CA PRO A 225 -1.45 10.87 12.90
C PRO A 225 -1.61 9.47 12.28
N LEU A 226 -1.77 9.40 10.97
CA LEU A 226 -1.96 8.17 10.19
C LEU A 226 -0.88 8.04 9.12
N HIS A 227 -0.60 6.80 8.70
CA HIS A 227 0.21 6.58 7.49
C HIS A 227 -0.46 7.23 6.27
N GLY A 228 -1.79 7.18 6.20
CA GLY A 228 -2.63 7.83 5.19
C GLY A 228 -2.72 7.08 3.85
N ASP A 229 -1.84 6.11 3.62
CA ASP A 229 -1.84 5.22 2.44
C ASP A 229 -1.33 3.82 2.78
N LEU A 230 -1.71 3.29 3.94
CA LEU A 230 -1.27 1.96 4.37
C LEU A 230 -1.98 0.88 3.55
N HIS A 231 -1.21 0.03 2.89
CA HIS A 231 -1.73 -1.14 2.19
C HIS A 231 -0.63 -2.19 1.96
N HIS A 232 -1.03 -3.34 1.43
CA HIS A 232 -0.20 -4.51 1.20
C HIS A 232 1.13 -4.22 0.47
N ASP A 233 1.14 -3.36 -0.56
CA ASP A 233 2.37 -3.06 -1.32
C ASP A 233 3.28 -2.06 -0.58
N ASN A 234 2.74 -1.29 0.37
CA ASN A 234 3.46 -0.33 1.20
C ASN A 234 3.95 -0.94 2.52
N ILE A 235 3.92 -2.27 2.66
CA ILE A 235 4.48 -3.00 3.79
C ILE A 235 5.40 -4.09 3.27
N ARG A 236 6.66 -4.08 3.73
CA ARG A 236 7.70 -4.97 3.22
C ARG A 236 8.53 -5.56 4.36
N LEU A 237 8.95 -6.81 4.19
CA LEU A 237 9.75 -7.51 5.20
C LEU A 237 11.17 -6.93 5.27
N GLY A 238 11.55 -6.45 6.45
CA GLY A 238 12.91 -6.02 6.79
C GLY A 238 13.52 -6.89 7.89
N ALA A 239 14.72 -6.51 8.35
CA ALA A 239 15.43 -7.23 9.40
C ALA A 239 14.69 -7.22 10.76
N ARG A 240 13.85 -6.21 10.98
CA ARG A 240 13.04 -6.04 12.20
C ARG A 240 11.60 -6.56 12.06
N GLY A 241 11.33 -7.33 11.01
CA GLY A 241 9.98 -7.75 10.63
C GLY A 241 9.38 -6.85 9.55
N TYR A 242 8.07 -6.94 9.37
CA TYR A 242 7.36 -6.15 8.38
C TYR A 242 7.30 -4.67 8.78
N CYS A 243 7.69 -3.81 7.85
CA CYS A 243 7.76 -2.37 8.01
C CYS A 243 6.94 -1.67 6.94
N ALA A 244 6.14 -0.70 7.34
CA ALA A 244 5.46 0.23 6.44
C ALA A 244 6.45 1.25 5.84
N PHE A 245 6.19 1.70 4.62
CA PHE A 245 6.97 2.75 3.96
C PHE A 245 6.07 3.53 2.99
N ASP A 246 6.58 4.65 2.46
CA ASP A 246 5.84 5.53 1.55
C ASP A 246 4.54 6.10 2.16
N ALA A 247 4.63 6.58 3.40
CA ALA A 247 3.53 7.28 4.07
C ALA A 247 3.16 8.58 3.35
N LYS A 248 1.88 8.95 3.45
CA LYS A 248 1.40 10.29 3.10
C LYS A 248 1.39 11.23 4.30
N GLY A 249 1.20 10.68 5.51
CA GLY A 249 1.17 11.44 6.75
C GLY A 249 -0.06 12.35 6.80
N VAL A 250 -1.14 11.87 7.42
CA VAL A 250 -2.42 12.60 7.47
C VAL A 250 -2.93 12.59 8.90
N LEU A 251 -3.47 13.71 9.38
CA LEU A 251 -4.17 13.76 10.65
C LEU A 251 -5.63 13.37 10.43
N GLY A 252 -6.07 12.26 11.01
CA GLY A 252 -7.42 11.74 10.76
C GLY A 252 -7.86 10.69 11.75
N GLU A 253 -9.05 10.14 11.53
CA GLU A 253 -9.59 9.10 12.38
C GLU A 253 -8.79 7.80 12.29
N LYS A 254 -8.47 7.16 13.42
CA LYS A 254 -7.76 5.87 13.47
C LYS A 254 -8.32 4.85 12.47
N THR A 255 -9.64 4.71 12.38
CA THR A 255 -10.33 3.76 11.49
C THR A 255 -9.94 3.90 10.01
N TYR A 256 -9.61 5.10 9.55
CA TYR A 256 -9.22 5.35 8.16
C TYR A 256 -7.88 4.70 7.78
N GLU A 257 -7.02 4.36 8.75
CA GLU A 257 -5.70 3.75 8.51
C GLU A 257 -5.76 2.53 7.58
N LEU A 258 -6.78 1.68 7.75
CA LEU A 258 -6.96 0.44 7.01
C LEU A 258 -7.84 0.58 5.76
N ALA A 259 -8.46 1.75 5.55
CA ALA A 259 -9.44 1.97 4.49
C ALA A 259 -8.89 1.67 3.09
N ASN A 260 -7.65 2.06 2.84
CA ASN A 260 -7.02 1.88 1.53
C ASN A 260 -6.61 0.42 1.27
N ALA A 261 -6.37 -0.37 2.31
CA ALA A 261 -5.92 -1.75 2.19
C ALA A 261 -6.98 -2.66 1.55
N PHE A 262 -8.27 -2.32 1.65
CA PHE A 262 -9.36 -3.08 1.05
C PHE A 262 -9.26 -3.19 -0.48
N ARG A 263 -8.88 -2.11 -1.16
CA ARG A 263 -8.74 -2.06 -2.63
C ARG A 263 -7.34 -2.46 -3.14
N ASN A 264 -6.53 -3.03 -2.26
CA ASN A 264 -5.14 -3.40 -2.53
C ASN A 264 -4.88 -4.87 -2.12
N PRO A 265 -3.82 -5.50 -2.65
CA PRO A 265 -2.80 -4.94 -3.54
C PRO A 265 -3.21 -4.83 -5.01
N LYS A 266 -2.45 -4.03 -5.77
CA LYS A 266 -2.58 -4.01 -7.24
C LYS A 266 -2.16 -5.33 -7.85
N GLY A 267 -2.72 -5.65 -9.02
CA GLY A 267 -2.44 -6.91 -9.73
C GLY A 267 -3.13 -8.15 -9.14
N ALA A 268 -3.99 -7.99 -8.14
CA ALA A 268 -4.77 -9.07 -7.52
C ALA A 268 -6.30 -8.86 -7.67
N SER A 269 -6.75 -8.30 -8.81
CA SER A 269 -8.14 -7.84 -9.00
C SER A 269 -9.20 -8.87 -8.63
N ARG A 270 -9.02 -10.14 -9.01
CA ARG A 270 -9.94 -11.24 -8.65
C ARG A 270 -10.13 -11.41 -7.14
N ILE A 271 -9.06 -11.23 -6.37
CA ILE A 271 -9.07 -11.34 -4.91
C ILE A 271 -9.72 -10.08 -4.32
N VAL A 272 -9.30 -8.90 -4.78
CA VAL A 272 -9.76 -7.60 -4.25
C VAL A 272 -11.25 -7.35 -4.53
N GLN A 273 -11.78 -7.86 -5.66
CA GLN A 273 -13.21 -7.75 -6.03
C GLN A 273 -14.12 -8.78 -5.35
N SER A 274 -13.60 -9.63 -4.45
CA SER A 274 -14.40 -10.64 -3.76
C SER A 274 -15.19 -10.02 -2.60
N PRO A 275 -16.54 -10.09 -2.60
CA PRO A 275 -17.34 -9.66 -1.45
C PRO A 275 -17.00 -10.43 -0.17
N ASP A 276 -16.77 -11.74 -0.28
CA ASP A 276 -16.38 -12.59 0.85
C ASP A 276 -15.07 -12.14 1.48
N ARG A 277 -14.11 -11.69 0.65
CA ARG A 277 -12.87 -11.09 1.16
C ARG A 277 -13.15 -9.81 1.91
N VAL A 278 -13.98 -8.91 1.38
CA VAL A 278 -14.32 -7.64 2.05
C VAL A 278 -14.95 -7.91 3.41
N ASP A 279 -15.90 -8.84 3.50
CA ASP A 279 -16.52 -9.25 4.77
C ASP A 279 -15.50 -9.86 5.75
N TYR A 280 -14.63 -10.75 5.26
CA TYR A 280 -13.57 -11.35 6.07
C TYR A 280 -12.61 -10.29 6.63
N LEU A 281 -12.16 -9.35 5.80
CA LEU A 281 -11.26 -8.28 6.19
C LEU A 281 -11.91 -7.33 7.17
N ALA A 282 -13.15 -6.90 6.92
CA ALA A 282 -13.87 -6.01 7.81
C ALA A 282 -13.99 -6.59 9.21
N LYS A 283 -14.41 -7.86 9.33
CA LYS A 283 -14.50 -8.57 10.62
C LYS A 283 -13.14 -8.71 11.30
N THR A 284 -12.14 -9.20 10.56
CA THR A 284 -10.81 -9.50 11.10
C THR A 284 -10.10 -8.22 11.54
N TRP A 285 -10.11 -7.19 10.70
CA TRP A 285 -9.45 -5.92 11.00
C TRP A 285 -10.18 -5.11 12.05
N SER A 286 -11.52 -5.10 12.06
CA SER A 286 -12.31 -4.50 13.15
C SER A 286 -11.89 -5.09 14.50
N HIS A 287 -11.85 -6.42 14.59
CA HIS A 287 -11.46 -7.11 15.82
C HIS A 287 -10.01 -6.84 16.22
N VAL A 288 -9.06 -7.04 15.30
CA VAL A 288 -7.62 -6.92 15.60
C VAL A 288 -7.23 -5.48 15.88
N PHE A 289 -7.71 -4.52 15.09
CA PHE A 289 -7.34 -3.11 15.19
C PHE A 289 -8.18 -2.34 16.21
N GLY A 290 -9.24 -2.96 16.74
CA GLY A 290 -10.12 -2.36 17.75
C GLY A 290 -10.88 -1.15 17.22
N VAL A 291 -11.53 -1.30 16.07
CA VAL A 291 -12.35 -0.28 15.41
C VAL A 291 -13.70 -0.85 15.01
N GLU A 292 -14.72 -0.02 14.89
CA GLU A 292 -16.07 -0.48 14.53
C GLU A 292 -16.12 -0.93 13.05
N GLN A 293 -16.76 -2.08 12.79
CA GLN A 293 -16.72 -2.76 11.50
C GLN A 293 -17.43 -1.97 10.40
N VAL A 294 -18.62 -1.44 10.68
CA VAL A 294 -19.41 -0.64 9.73
C VAL A 294 -18.65 0.65 9.40
N ARG A 295 -18.12 1.34 10.41
CA ARG A 295 -17.32 2.57 10.25
C ARG A 295 -16.05 2.32 9.43
N LEU A 296 -15.43 1.15 9.58
CA LEU A 296 -14.30 0.72 8.75
C LEU A 296 -14.69 0.55 7.28
N LEU A 297 -15.81 -0.13 7.02
CA LEU A 297 -16.34 -0.27 5.66
C LEU A 297 -16.73 1.08 5.04
N GLU A 298 -17.31 1.98 5.84
CA GLU A 298 -17.66 3.34 5.40
C GLU A 298 -16.41 4.14 5.01
N TRP A 299 -15.35 4.12 5.84
CA TRP A 299 -14.08 4.75 5.50
C TRP A 299 -13.42 4.13 4.26
N ALA A 300 -13.49 2.81 4.10
CA ALA A 300 -12.99 2.10 2.91
C ALA A 300 -13.71 2.58 1.64
N MET A 301 -15.04 2.66 1.68
CA MET A 301 -15.85 3.16 0.58
C MET A 301 -15.52 4.62 0.25
N VAL A 302 -15.37 5.48 1.26
CA VAL A 302 -14.94 6.89 1.10
C VAL A 302 -13.54 6.97 0.46
N LYS A 303 -12.60 6.10 0.86
CA LYS A 303 -11.26 6.06 0.27
C LYS A 303 -11.29 5.63 -1.20
N ILE A 304 -12.13 4.66 -1.55
CA ILE A 304 -12.32 4.23 -2.95
C ILE A 304 -12.86 5.41 -3.77
N ALA A 305 -13.92 6.06 -3.28
CA ALA A 305 -14.52 7.23 -3.92
C ALA A 305 -13.50 8.36 -4.12
N LEU A 306 -12.74 8.72 -3.08
CA LEU A 306 -11.67 9.71 -3.16
C LEU A 306 -10.63 9.36 -4.24
N SER A 307 -10.33 8.07 -4.37
CA SER A 307 -9.31 7.62 -5.33
C SER A 307 -9.81 7.67 -6.77
N ILE A 308 -11.12 7.53 -6.99
CA ILE A 308 -11.78 7.80 -8.26
C ILE A 308 -11.72 9.31 -8.55
N SER A 309 -12.07 10.16 -7.58
CA SER A 309 -12.02 11.62 -7.74
C SER A 309 -10.64 12.15 -8.15
N TRP A 310 -9.55 11.59 -7.60
CA TRP A 310 -8.20 11.96 -8.01
C TRP A 310 -7.85 11.57 -9.45
N ARG A 311 -8.44 10.48 -9.98
CA ARG A 311 -8.19 10.04 -11.36
C ARG A 311 -9.05 10.79 -12.38
N SER A 312 -10.18 11.32 -11.94
CA SER A 312 -11.20 11.89 -12.82
C SER A 312 -10.94 13.35 -13.22
N GLY A 313 -9.94 14.02 -12.62
CA GLY A 313 -9.63 15.42 -12.95
C GLY A 313 -10.73 16.42 -12.59
N GLY A 314 -11.65 16.07 -11.68
CA GLY A 314 -12.70 16.95 -11.18
C GLY A 314 -14.11 16.67 -11.72
N GLN A 315 -14.24 15.87 -12.78
CA GLN A 315 -15.53 15.40 -13.29
C GLN A 315 -15.57 13.88 -13.29
N LEU A 316 -16.66 13.28 -12.80
CA LEU A 316 -16.79 11.83 -12.71
C LEU A 316 -16.94 11.23 -14.11
N GLU A 317 -16.04 10.30 -14.44
CA GLU A 317 -16.08 9.49 -15.65
C GLU A 317 -16.21 8.01 -15.30
N ASP A 318 -16.27 7.15 -16.32
CA ASP A 318 -16.29 5.70 -16.11
C ASP A 318 -14.95 5.26 -15.52
N ASP A 319 -15.00 4.50 -14.42
CA ASP A 319 -13.83 4.08 -13.67
C ASP A 319 -14.04 2.64 -13.16
N PRO A 320 -13.04 1.74 -13.31
CA PRO A 320 -13.19 0.34 -12.90
C PRO A 320 -13.54 0.17 -11.42
N ASP A 321 -13.15 1.13 -10.56
CA ASP A 321 -13.43 1.08 -9.13
C ASP A 321 -14.87 1.50 -8.78
N LEU A 322 -15.69 2.01 -9.72
CA LEU A 322 -17.09 2.35 -9.45
C LEU A 322 -17.90 1.14 -8.98
N SER A 323 -17.63 -0.03 -9.56
CA SER A 323 -18.27 -1.29 -9.16
C SER A 323 -18.01 -1.66 -7.69
N PHE A 324 -16.88 -1.21 -7.13
CA PHE A 324 -16.56 -1.43 -5.72
C PHE A 324 -17.46 -0.60 -4.82
N LEU A 325 -17.85 0.61 -5.22
CA LEU A 325 -18.73 1.44 -4.39
C LEU A 325 -20.07 0.76 -4.15
N SER A 326 -20.67 0.18 -5.20
CA SER A 326 -21.92 -0.57 -5.10
C SER A 326 -21.76 -1.81 -4.19
N MET A 327 -20.65 -2.54 -4.35
CA MET A 327 -20.34 -3.71 -3.51
C MET A 327 -20.19 -3.32 -2.04
N PHE A 328 -19.37 -2.31 -1.73
CA PHE A 328 -19.14 -1.86 -0.36
C PHE A 328 -20.43 -1.35 0.28
N ARG A 329 -21.22 -0.56 -0.45
CA ARG A 329 -22.52 -0.09 0.03
C ARG A 329 -23.45 -1.25 0.40
N ALA A 330 -23.55 -2.27 -0.45
CA ALA A 330 -24.38 -3.44 -0.18
C ALA A 330 -23.90 -4.22 1.06
N ILE A 331 -22.58 -4.33 1.25
CA ILE A 331 -22.01 -5.01 2.42
C ILE A 331 -22.23 -4.18 3.69
N THR A 332 -21.98 -2.87 3.66
CA THR A 332 -22.20 -1.97 4.81
C THR A 332 -23.65 -2.04 5.29
N LEU A 333 -24.62 -2.00 4.37
CA LEU A 333 -26.05 -2.08 4.71
C LEU A 333 -26.46 -3.42 5.34
N LYS A 334 -25.75 -4.53 5.05
CA LYS A 334 -26.01 -5.84 5.68
C LYS A 334 -25.47 -5.95 7.11
N ASN A 335 -24.53 -5.08 7.49
CA ASN A 335 -23.87 -5.10 8.81
C ASN A 335 -24.44 -4.04 9.77
N HIS A 336 -25.41 -3.23 9.32
CA HIS A 336 -26.24 -2.36 10.17
C HIS A 336 -27.38 -3.14 10.84
#